data_AF-Q6BS89-F1
#
_entry.id   AF-Q6BS89-F1
#
_cell.length_a   1.000
_cell.length_b   1.000
_cell.length_c   1.000
_cell.angle_alpha   90.00
_cell.angle_beta   90.00
_cell.angle_gamma   90.00
#
_symmetry.space_group_name_H-M   'P 1'
#
loop_
_entity.id
_entity.type
_entity.pdbx_description
1 polymer ?
#
loop_
_entity_poly.entity_id
_entity_poly.type
_entity_poly.pdbx_seq_one_letter_code
_entity_poly.pdbx_strand_id
1 'polypeptide(L)'
;MFTASRSIIKNSTRIIPRTNSLLTRNRIPTYNNYKQAMNLMTISQSLDESYTKHKIIPDVVDKFDTQGLLTIEYNEQDHVALGNTLKVENTQHHPVIQFTLNSPGQENDFEISNNDKFTLVLTDPDAPSHKDHKWSEYAHWIVTDLPLNANSNDVESAESLTTVLDYSKGKELLSYQGPAPPPKTGKHRYVFLLFRQDPSVSKFETPKDRPNWGTGTPSSGVRDWIKKNGPESKLLGVNFFYAQNDTQE
;
A
#
# COMPACT_ATOMS: atom_id res chain seq x y z
N MET A 1 -63.44 -60.01 8.37
CA MET A 1 -64.47 -59.09 8.88
C MET A 1 -64.51 -57.90 7.92
N PHE A 2 -65.50 -57.85 7.00
CA PHE A 2 -66.72 -57.00 7.08
C PHE A 2 -66.34 -55.50 7.26
N THR A 3 -66.66 -54.54 6.40
CA THR A 3 -67.86 -54.31 5.56
C THR A 3 -67.58 -53.26 4.47
N ALA A 4 -68.36 -53.31 3.40
CA ALA A 4 -68.45 -52.32 2.32
C ALA A 4 -69.38 -51.13 2.68
N SER A 5 -69.23 -49.99 1.98
CA SER A 5 -70.41 -49.23 1.52
C SER A 5 -70.11 -48.37 0.29
N ARG A 6 -70.94 -48.52 -0.74
CA ARG A 6 -71.01 -47.73 -1.97
C ARG A 6 -72.01 -46.58 -1.79
N SER A 7 -71.83 -45.47 -2.52
CA SER A 7 -72.95 -44.64 -2.97
C SER A 7 -72.56 -43.79 -4.20
N ILE A 8 -73.40 -43.84 -5.23
CA ILE A 8 -73.31 -43.18 -6.54
C ILE A 8 -74.48 -42.19 -6.59
N ILE A 9 -74.29 -40.91 -6.97
CA ILE A 9 -75.35 -40.10 -7.62
C ILE A 9 -74.77 -39.18 -8.71
N LYS A 10 -75.54 -39.06 -9.79
CA LYS A 10 -75.30 -38.55 -11.14
C LYS A 10 -75.29 -37.02 -11.30
N ASN A 11 -74.64 -36.60 -12.40
CA ASN A 11 -74.80 -35.41 -13.26
C ASN A 11 -75.83 -34.32 -12.89
N SER A 12 -75.38 -33.06 -12.95
CA SER A 12 -76.18 -31.99 -13.55
C SER A 12 -75.27 -30.93 -14.19
N THR A 13 -75.44 -30.78 -15.50
CA THR A 13 -74.88 -29.75 -16.37
C THR A 13 -75.39 -28.36 -15.98
N ARG A 14 -74.49 -27.39 -15.84
CA ARG A 14 -74.83 -25.96 -16.06
C ARG A 14 -73.70 -25.27 -16.83
N ILE A 15 -74.00 -25.03 -18.10
CA ILE A 15 -73.34 -24.06 -18.98
C ILE A 15 -74.07 -22.73 -18.77
N ILE A 16 -73.39 -21.68 -18.27
CA ILE A 16 -73.73 -20.26 -18.53
C ILE A 16 -72.45 -19.39 -18.27
N PRO A 17 -72.29 -18.19 -18.84
CA PRO A 17 -71.66 -17.93 -20.13
C PRO A 17 -70.32 -17.15 -20.00
N ARG A 18 -69.54 -17.15 -21.08
CA ARG A 18 -68.39 -16.25 -21.27
C ARG A 18 -68.85 -14.79 -21.21
N THR A 19 -68.33 -14.03 -20.27
CA THR A 19 -68.27 -12.56 -20.36
C THR A 19 -66.83 -12.16 -20.70
N ASN A 20 -66.66 -11.58 -21.88
CA ASN A 20 -65.43 -10.90 -22.28
C ASN A 20 -65.24 -9.68 -21.37
N SER A 21 -64.26 -9.71 -20.48
CA SER A 21 -63.70 -8.48 -19.91
C SER A 21 -62.31 -8.24 -20.50
N LEU A 22 -62.21 -7.12 -21.20
CA LEU A 22 -60.98 -6.55 -21.73
C LEU A 22 -60.06 -6.21 -20.55
N LEU A 23 -59.12 -7.10 -20.21
CA LEU A 23 -58.01 -6.73 -19.34
C LEU A 23 -56.89 -6.15 -20.18
N THR A 24 -56.80 -4.83 -20.08
CA THR A 24 -55.74 -3.96 -20.57
C THR A 24 -54.36 -4.56 -20.29
N ARG A 25 -53.53 -4.67 -21.34
CA ARG A 25 -52.09 -4.91 -21.20
C ARG A 25 -51.48 -3.72 -20.44
N ASN A 26 -51.39 -3.82 -19.12
CA ASN A 26 -50.47 -2.99 -18.35
C ASN A 26 -49.06 -3.45 -18.70
N ARG A 27 -48.43 -2.74 -19.64
CA ARG A 27 -46.98 -2.82 -19.87
C ARG A 27 -46.30 -2.41 -18.57
N ILE A 28 -45.72 -3.36 -17.86
CA ILE A 28 -44.76 -3.08 -16.80
C ILE A 28 -43.60 -2.34 -17.48
N PRO A 29 -43.24 -1.10 -17.05
CA PRO A 29 -42.07 -0.44 -17.59
C PRO A 29 -40.85 -1.26 -17.17
N THR A 30 -40.13 -1.81 -18.15
CA THR A 30 -38.83 -2.41 -17.91
C THR A 30 -37.92 -1.33 -17.35
N TYR A 31 -37.60 -1.43 -16.07
CA TYR A 31 -36.56 -0.63 -15.46
C TYR A 31 -35.26 -0.98 -16.20
N ASN A 32 -34.78 -0.06 -17.04
CA ASN A 32 -33.44 -0.13 -17.57
C ASN A 32 -32.50 -0.08 -16.37
N ASN A 33 -31.97 -1.25 -16.00
CA ASN A 33 -30.83 -1.36 -15.11
C ASN A 33 -29.65 -0.69 -15.82
N TYR A 34 -29.44 0.60 -15.57
CA TYR A 34 -28.13 1.19 -15.65
C TYR A 34 -27.28 0.50 -14.58
N LYS A 35 -26.77 -0.70 -14.89
CA LYS A 35 -25.52 -1.17 -14.29
C LYS A 35 -24.46 -0.22 -14.81
N GLN A 36 -24.26 0.91 -14.13
CA GLN A 36 -22.92 1.46 -14.08
C GLN A 36 -22.06 0.32 -13.54
N ALA A 37 -21.21 -0.23 -14.39
CA ALA A 37 -20.13 -1.08 -13.96
C ALA A 37 -19.22 -0.18 -13.10
N MET A 38 -19.46 -0.17 -11.79
CA MET A 38 -18.49 0.34 -10.85
C MET A 38 -17.31 -0.63 -10.93
N ASN A 39 -16.26 -0.27 -11.66
CA ASN A 39 -14.98 -0.94 -11.52
C ASN A 39 -14.61 -0.84 -10.03
N LEU A 40 -14.59 -1.97 -9.33
CA LEU A 40 -14.02 -2.02 -7.99
C LEU A 40 -12.53 -1.71 -8.15
N MET A 41 -12.11 -0.54 -7.69
CA MET A 41 -10.69 -0.21 -7.62
C MET A 41 -10.04 -1.14 -6.60
N THR A 42 -9.03 -1.89 -7.01
CA THR A 42 -8.26 -2.70 -6.06
C THR A 42 -7.40 -1.80 -5.18
N ILE A 43 -7.00 -2.28 -4.00
CA ILE A 43 -6.06 -1.56 -3.14
C ILE A 43 -4.78 -1.22 -3.92
N SER A 44 -4.24 -2.19 -4.67
CA SER A 44 -3.06 -1.96 -5.53
C SER A 44 -3.26 -0.83 -6.54
N GLN A 45 -4.41 -0.78 -7.23
CA GLN A 45 -4.69 0.30 -8.18
C GLN A 45 -4.80 1.66 -7.49
N SER A 46 -5.42 1.73 -6.31
CA SER A 46 -5.50 2.98 -5.54
C SER A 46 -4.13 3.48 -5.07
N LEU A 47 -3.22 2.55 -4.74
CA LEU A 47 -1.84 2.87 -4.39
C LEU A 47 -1.08 3.41 -5.61
N ASP A 48 -1.16 2.72 -6.75
CA ASP A 48 -0.50 3.11 -7.99
C ASP A 48 -0.96 4.50 -8.49
N GLU A 49 -2.26 4.79 -8.36
CA GLU A 49 -2.80 6.12 -8.65
C GLU A 49 -2.22 7.20 -7.74
N SER A 50 -2.09 6.92 -6.44
CA SER A 50 -1.47 7.86 -5.49
C SER A 50 0.00 8.09 -5.82
N TYR A 51 0.77 7.03 -6.07
CA TYR A 51 2.19 7.13 -6.42
C TYR A 51 2.40 7.96 -7.69
N THR A 52 1.54 7.78 -8.69
CA THR A 52 1.59 8.53 -9.96
C THR A 52 1.19 9.98 -9.74
N LYS A 53 0.10 10.24 -9.00
CA LYS A 53 -0.42 11.59 -8.72
C LYS A 53 0.62 12.46 -7.99
N HIS A 54 1.32 11.87 -7.03
CA HIS A 54 2.32 12.56 -6.21
C HIS A 54 3.74 12.46 -6.79
N LYS A 55 3.88 11.95 -8.01
CA LYS A 55 5.13 11.77 -8.74
C LYS A 55 6.19 10.97 -7.97
N ILE A 56 5.78 10.07 -7.10
CA ILE A 56 6.70 9.10 -6.48
C ILE A 56 7.29 8.21 -7.57
N ILE A 57 6.42 7.83 -8.52
CA ILE A 57 6.80 7.32 -9.83
C ILE A 57 6.64 8.49 -10.82
N PRO A 58 7.66 8.91 -11.59
CA PRO A 58 8.98 8.29 -11.72
C PRO A 58 10.09 8.94 -10.87
N ASP A 59 9.81 9.96 -10.06
CA ASP A 59 10.88 10.79 -9.47
C ASP A 59 11.80 9.96 -8.55
N VAL A 60 11.22 9.12 -7.67
CA VAL A 60 11.96 8.37 -6.64
C VAL A 60 12.22 6.93 -7.06
N VAL A 61 11.20 6.27 -7.61
CA VAL A 61 11.27 4.86 -8.02
C VAL A 61 10.69 4.63 -9.40
N ASP A 62 11.20 3.59 -10.05
CA ASP A 62 10.65 3.08 -11.30
C ASP A 62 9.33 2.34 -11.02
N LYS A 63 8.55 2.10 -12.07
CA LYS A 63 7.29 1.35 -11.94
C LYS A 63 7.58 -0.03 -11.36
N PHE A 64 6.81 -0.42 -10.33
CA PHE A 64 6.94 -1.68 -9.62
C PHE A 64 5.57 -2.26 -9.30
N ASP A 65 5.52 -3.55 -8.98
CA ASP A 65 4.31 -4.23 -8.56
C ASP A 65 4.23 -4.24 -7.03
N THR A 66 3.26 -3.52 -6.48
CA THR A 66 3.07 -3.41 -5.03
C THR A 66 2.66 -4.76 -4.42
N GLN A 67 3.53 -5.33 -3.57
CA GLN A 67 3.33 -6.63 -2.93
C GLN A 67 2.56 -6.52 -1.60
N GLY A 68 2.54 -5.34 -0.98
CA GLY A 68 1.86 -5.16 0.30
C GLY A 68 1.67 -3.70 0.68
N LEU A 69 0.97 -3.50 1.80
CA LEU A 69 0.72 -2.20 2.39
C LEU A 69 1.75 -1.91 3.47
N LEU A 70 2.34 -0.72 3.40
CA LEU A 70 3.24 -0.20 4.43
C LEU A 70 2.48 0.80 5.31
N THR A 71 2.14 0.42 6.53
CA THR A 71 1.47 1.27 7.52
C THR A 71 2.51 1.90 8.42
N ILE A 72 2.43 3.21 8.62
CA ILE A 72 3.42 3.99 9.37
C ILE A 72 2.68 4.94 10.30
N GLU A 73 3.05 4.92 11.57
CA GLU A 73 2.38 5.68 12.62
C GLU A 73 3.43 6.34 13.52
N TYR A 74 3.33 7.66 13.68
CA TYR A 74 4.16 8.38 14.64
C TYR A 74 3.49 8.36 16.02
N ASN A 75 2.19 8.64 16.08
CA ASN A 75 1.41 8.57 17.31
C ASN A 75 -0.05 8.20 16.96
N GLU A 76 -0.93 8.15 17.96
CA GLU A 76 -2.35 7.78 17.81
C GLU A 76 -3.15 8.69 16.85
N GLN A 77 -2.61 9.85 16.47
CA GLN A 77 -3.28 10.85 15.64
C GLN A 77 -2.56 11.06 14.29
N ASP A 78 -1.26 10.84 14.26
CA ASP A 78 -0.37 11.08 13.12
C ASP A 78 -0.01 9.77 12.42
N HIS A 79 -0.95 9.29 11.61
CA HIS A 79 -0.77 8.17 10.68
C HIS A 79 -0.33 8.68 9.31
N VAL A 80 0.58 7.98 8.65
CA VAL A 80 1.00 8.27 7.26
C VAL A 80 -0.01 7.66 6.30
N ALA A 81 -0.64 8.51 5.48
CA ALA A 81 -1.73 8.14 4.59
C ALA A 81 -1.50 8.72 3.18
N LEU A 82 -0.47 8.20 2.49
CA LEU A 82 -0.23 8.36 1.06
C LEU A 82 -0.38 9.82 0.55
N GLY A 83 0.33 10.75 1.20
CA GLY A 83 0.34 12.16 0.82
C GLY A 83 -0.48 13.08 1.72
N ASN A 84 -0.90 12.62 2.90
CA ASN A 84 -1.33 13.53 3.97
C ASN A 84 -0.17 14.42 4.44
N THR A 85 -0.47 15.52 5.13
CA THR A 85 0.54 16.41 5.70
C THR A 85 0.65 16.18 7.20
N LEU A 86 1.85 15.88 7.68
CA LEU A 86 2.15 15.76 9.11
C LEU A 86 2.97 16.97 9.57
N LYS A 87 2.85 17.29 10.86
CA LYS A 87 3.65 18.35 11.47
C LYS A 87 5.09 17.89 11.68
N VAL A 88 6.02 18.83 11.49
CA VAL A 88 7.46 18.57 11.70
C VAL A 88 7.74 18.14 13.13
N GLU A 89 7.15 18.81 14.12
CA GLU A 89 7.30 18.48 15.56
C GLU A 89 6.96 17.02 15.89
N ASN A 90 5.90 16.48 15.29
CA ASN A 90 5.40 15.14 15.58
C ASN A 90 6.16 14.04 14.82
N THR A 91 7.06 14.41 13.91
CA THR A 91 7.79 13.48 13.04
C THR A 91 9.28 13.38 13.40
N GLN A 92 9.69 13.91 14.56
CA GLN A 92 11.09 13.90 15.00
C GLN A 92 11.55 12.59 15.64
N HIS A 93 10.64 11.76 16.14
CA HIS A 93 10.96 10.45 16.71
C HIS A 93 10.77 9.33 15.68
N HIS A 94 11.24 8.12 15.99
CA HIS A 94 11.05 6.95 15.13
C HIS A 94 9.55 6.57 15.06
N PRO A 95 9.00 6.28 13.88
CA PRO A 95 7.65 5.78 13.75
C PRO A 95 7.57 4.26 13.99
N VAL A 96 6.38 3.79 14.35
CA VAL A 96 6.03 2.36 14.28
C VAL A 96 5.68 2.04 12.83
N ILE A 97 6.31 0.99 12.29
CA ILE A 97 6.10 0.57 10.91
C ILE A 97 5.62 -0.87 10.88
N GLN A 98 4.55 -1.09 10.14
CA GLN A 98 3.95 -2.39 9.92
C GLN A 98 3.87 -2.65 8.42
N PHE A 99 4.21 -3.86 8.01
CA PHE A 99 4.04 -4.32 6.65
C PHE A 99 2.96 -5.40 6.61
N THR A 100 1.97 -5.21 5.74
CA THR A 100 0.93 -6.19 5.48
C THR A 100 1.08 -6.71 4.06
N LEU A 101 1.43 -7.98 3.91
CA LEU A 101 1.54 -8.63 2.62
C LEU A 101 0.15 -8.79 2.00
N ASN A 102 -0.02 -8.33 0.77
CA ASN A 102 -1.18 -8.68 -0.01
C ASN A 102 -0.87 -10.05 -0.62
N SER A 103 -1.59 -11.08 -0.23
CA SER A 103 -1.61 -12.36 -0.95
C SER A 103 -2.87 -12.42 -1.80
N PRO A 104 -2.88 -11.90 -3.05
CA PRO A 104 -3.93 -12.23 -3.98
C PRO A 104 -3.84 -13.74 -4.23
N GLY A 105 -4.93 -14.45 -3.95
CA GLY A 105 -4.97 -15.90 -3.78
C GLY A 105 -4.04 -16.70 -4.71
N GLN A 106 -3.23 -17.55 -4.09
CA GLN A 106 -2.61 -18.78 -4.61
C GLN A 106 -1.78 -18.73 -5.91
N GLU A 107 -1.63 -17.59 -6.59
CA GLU A 107 -0.89 -17.53 -7.88
C GLU A 107 0.25 -16.50 -7.93
N ASN A 108 0.59 -15.85 -6.83
CA ASN A 108 1.80 -15.02 -6.77
C ASN A 108 2.91 -15.78 -6.05
N ASP A 109 4.00 -16.09 -6.77
CA ASP A 109 5.25 -16.73 -6.31
C ASP A 109 6.02 -15.94 -5.23
N PHE A 110 5.39 -14.95 -4.59
CA PHE A 110 6.03 -14.10 -3.59
C PHE A 110 5.84 -14.68 -2.19
N GLU A 111 6.61 -15.73 -1.91
CA GLU A 111 6.78 -16.24 -0.55
C GLU A 111 7.89 -15.47 0.16
N ILE A 112 7.59 -15.05 1.39
CA ILE A 112 8.58 -14.52 2.34
C ILE A 112 9.10 -15.69 3.14
N SER A 113 10.38 -15.98 2.98
CA SER A 113 11.10 -16.97 3.78
C SER A 113 11.65 -16.34 5.06
N ASN A 114 11.83 -17.14 6.10
CA ASN A 114 12.47 -16.70 7.35
C ASN A 114 13.91 -16.22 7.16
N ASN A 115 14.55 -16.64 6.07
CA ASN A 115 15.90 -16.21 5.71
C ASN A 115 15.93 -14.90 4.91
N ASP A 116 14.77 -14.41 4.45
CA ASP A 116 14.71 -13.16 3.73
C ASP A 116 14.98 -12.00 4.68
N LYS A 117 15.73 -11.04 4.17
CA LYS A 117 16.05 -9.81 4.86
C LYS A 117 15.49 -8.63 4.10
N PHE A 118 15.23 -7.56 4.83
CA PHE A 118 14.54 -6.41 4.31
C PHE A 118 15.34 -5.13 4.56
N THR A 119 15.14 -4.16 3.70
CA THR A 119 15.77 -2.84 3.79
C THR A 119 14.68 -1.77 3.79
N LEU A 120 14.69 -0.96 4.83
CA LEU A 120 13.82 0.18 5.00
C LEU A 120 14.62 1.46 4.70
N VAL A 121 14.05 2.31 3.85
CA VAL A 121 14.63 3.59 3.45
C VAL A 121 13.61 4.69 3.68
N LEU A 122 14.07 5.84 4.20
CA LEU A 122 13.34 7.12 4.17
C LEU A 122 14.15 8.13 3.37
N THR A 123 13.54 8.73 2.35
CA THR A 123 14.20 9.73 1.50
C THR A 123 13.31 10.93 1.17
N ASP A 124 13.94 12.08 0.90
CA ASP A 124 13.31 13.32 0.46
C ASP A 124 13.82 13.71 -0.95
N PRO A 125 13.00 13.57 -2.01
CA PRO A 125 13.38 13.98 -3.36
C PRO A 125 13.25 15.49 -3.62
N ASP A 126 12.61 16.24 -2.72
CA ASP A 126 12.31 17.66 -2.89
C ASP A 126 13.35 18.56 -2.21
N ALA A 127 14.55 18.08 -1.89
CA ALA A 127 15.59 18.88 -1.25
C ALA A 127 16.43 19.73 -2.26
N PRO A 128 16.75 21.01 -1.96
CA PRO A 128 16.20 21.85 -0.88
C PRO A 128 14.76 22.34 -1.11
N SER A 129 14.23 22.33 -2.33
CA SER A 129 12.80 22.56 -2.57
C SER A 129 12.31 21.81 -3.81
N HIS A 130 11.00 21.66 -3.98
CA HIS A 130 10.43 21.06 -5.20
C HIS A 130 10.80 21.83 -6.49
N LYS A 131 11.28 23.07 -6.39
CA LYS A 131 11.72 23.90 -7.54
C LYS A 131 13.23 23.88 -7.75
N ASP A 132 13.99 23.55 -6.70
CA ASP A 132 15.44 23.49 -6.70
C ASP A 132 15.87 22.13 -6.16
N HIS A 133 16.18 21.20 -7.07
CA HIS A 133 16.57 19.83 -6.76
C HIS A 133 18.07 19.68 -6.49
N LYS A 134 18.78 20.76 -6.14
CA LYS A 134 20.23 20.74 -5.92
C LYS A 134 20.69 19.67 -4.93
N TRP A 135 19.89 19.36 -3.91
CA TRP A 135 20.19 18.33 -2.90
C TRP A 135 19.29 17.09 -3.01
N SER A 136 18.53 17.00 -4.09
CA SER A 136 17.71 15.83 -4.40
C SER A 136 18.64 14.66 -4.70
N GLU A 137 18.50 13.49 -4.09
CA GLU A 137 17.64 13.11 -2.96
C GLU A 137 18.38 13.23 -1.62
N TYR A 138 17.69 13.54 -0.53
CA TYR A 138 18.26 13.52 0.83
C TYR A 138 17.94 12.19 1.53
N ALA A 139 18.95 11.50 2.05
CA ALA A 139 18.78 10.27 2.82
C ALA A 139 18.48 10.59 4.29
N HIS A 140 17.28 10.26 4.75
CA HIS A 140 16.83 10.52 6.11
C HIS A 140 17.05 9.33 7.04
N TRP A 141 16.85 8.11 6.55
CA TRP A 141 17.00 6.89 7.34
C TRP A 141 17.25 5.69 6.44
N ILE A 142 18.17 4.81 6.85
CA ILE A 142 18.45 3.56 6.14
C ILE A 142 18.73 2.46 7.16
N VAL A 143 17.88 1.44 7.16
CA VAL A 143 18.06 0.23 7.96
C VAL A 143 18.03 -0.98 7.03
N THR A 144 19.04 -1.83 7.16
CA THR A 144 19.25 -3.03 6.34
C THR A 144 19.19 -4.28 7.21
N ASP A 145 19.24 -5.47 6.62
CA ASP A 145 19.27 -6.73 7.36
C ASP A 145 18.09 -6.92 8.33
N LEU A 146 16.93 -6.32 8.02
CA LEU A 146 15.73 -6.43 8.87
C LEU A 146 15.09 -7.80 8.70
N PRO A 147 14.81 -8.56 9.78
CA PRO A 147 14.02 -9.78 9.69
C PRO A 147 12.52 -9.45 9.75
N LEU A 148 11.74 -9.94 8.77
CA LEU A 148 10.27 -9.93 8.84
C LEU A 148 9.75 -11.15 9.63
N ASN A 149 10.13 -11.31 10.90
CA ASN A 149 9.62 -12.38 11.79
C ASN A 149 9.98 -12.11 13.27
N ALA A 150 9.81 -10.87 13.74
CA ALA A 150 10.29 -10.51 15.06
C ALA A 150 9.50 -11.14 16.23
N ASN A 151 8.33 -11.74 16.00
CA ASN A 151 7.42 -12.23 17.05
C ASN A 151 6.96 -13.69 16.95
N SER A 152 7.45 -14.49 16.00
CA SER A 152 7.06 -15.90 15.87
C SER A 152 8.13 -16.82 16.45
N ASN A 153 8.10 -17.00 17.78
CA ASN A 153 8.64 -18.24 18.37
C ASN A 153 7.79 -19.47 17.99
N ASP A 154 6.63 -19.23 17.36
CA ASP A 154 5.74 -20.25 16.83
C ASP A 154 6.00 -20.42 15.34
N VAL A 155 6.77 -21.47 15.03
CA VAL A 155 7.11 -21.96 13.68
C VAL A 155 5.86 -22.30 12.83
N GLU A 156 4.65 -22.21 13.40
CA GLU A 156 3.36 -22.45 12.74
C GLU A 156 2.65 -21.17 12.24
N SER A 157 3.18 -19.97 12.47
CA SER A 157 2.49 -18.69 12.17
C SER A 157 3.00 -17.93 10.93
N ALA A 158 3.53 -18.63 9.94
CA ALA A 158 3.81 -18.07 8.60
C ALA A 158 2.55 -17.54 7.88
N GLU A 159 1.37 -17.69 8.49
CA GLU A 159 0.08 -17.17 8.01
C GLU A 159 -0.25 -15.75 8.48
N SER A 160 0.54 -15.14 9.38
CA SER A 160 0.28 -13.75 9.75
C SER A 160 0.75 -12.81 8.64
N LEU A 161 -0.18 -12.45 7.75
CA LEU A 161 0.00 -11.50 6.65
C LEU A 161 0.48 -10.11 7.09
N THR A 162 0.65 -9.86 8.38
CA THR A 162 1.00 -8.56 8.97
C THR A 162 2.14 -8.72 9.96
N THR A 163 3.19 -7.90 9.79
CA THR A 163 4.39 -7.91 10.64
C THR A 163 4.78 -6.49 11.03
N VAL A 164 5.07 -6.28 12.32
CA VAL A 164 5.67 -5.03 12.82
C VAL A 164 7.19 -5.09 12.63
N LEU A 165 7.77 -4.04 12.04
CA LEU A 165 9.21 -3.95 11.80
C LEU A 165 9.93 -3.55 13.08
N ASP A 166 10.72 -4.47 13.63
CA ASP A 166 11.65 -4.17 14.70
C ASP A 166 13.02 -3.78 14.14
N TYR A 167 13.25 -2.48 14.00
CA TYR A 167 14.49 -1.95 13.45
C TYR A 167 15.71 -2.18 14.36
N SER A 168 15.53 -2.54 15.63
CA SER A 168 16.64 -2.90 16.53
C SER A 168 17.31 -4.23 16.16
N LYS A 169 16.59 -5.09 15.43
CA LYS A 169 17.10 -6.37 14.92
C LYS A 169 17.82 -6.25 13.58
N GLY A 170 17.71 -5.09 12.93
CA GLY A 170 18.42 -4.79 11.70
C GLY A 170 19.76 -4.11 11.94
N LYS A 171 20.38 -3.71 10.84
CA LYS A 171 21.58 -2.92 10.80
C LYS A 171 21.27 -1.53 10.27
N GLU A 172 21.29 -0.55 11.17
CA GLU A 172 21.15 0.85 10.81
C GLU A 172 22.43 1.36 10.13
N LEU A 173 22.33 1.70 8.84
CA LEU A 173 23.43 2.29 8.08
C LEU A 173 23.46 3.80 8.25
N LEU A 174 22.28 4.40 8.33
CA LEU A 174 22.09 5.83 8.49
C LEU A 174 20.98 6.06 9.51
N SER A 175 21.27 6.78 10.58
CA SER A 175 20.32 7.01 11.67
C SER A 175 19.11 7.82 11.25
N TYR A 176 17.97 7.58 11.89
CA TYR A 176 16.76 8.35 11.63
C TYR A 176 17.00 9.83 11.87
N GLN A 177 16.72 10.63 10.85
CA GLN A 177 16.64 12.08 10.95
C GLN A 177 15.24 12.49 10.50
N GLY A 178 14.48 13.10 11.41
CA GLY A 178 13.13 13.56 11.12
C GLY A 178 13.10 14.62 10.02
N PRO A 179 11.90 14.91 9.48
CA PRO A 179 11.67 16.03 8.59
C PRO A 179 12.23 17.34 9.12
N ALA A 180 12.91 18.10 8.27
CA ALA A 180 13.40 19.44 8.60
C ALA A 180 13.40 20.33 7.35
N PRO A 181 12.23 20.51 6.69
CA PRO A 181 12.15 21.33 5.48
C PRO A 181 12.56 22.78 5.82
N PRO A 182 13.43 23.42 5.01
CA PRO A 182 13.84 24.79 5.28
C PRO A 182 12.65 25.78 5.19
N PRO A 183 12.75 26.96 5.82
CA PRO A 183 11.74 28.01 5.66
C PRO A 183 11.57 28.40 4.18
N LYS A 184 10.33 28.69 3.78
CA LYS A 184 9.99 29.17 2.41
C LYS A 184 10.25 28.19 1.26
N THR A 185 10.49 26.91 1.54
CA THR A 185 10.66 25.88 0.49
C THR A 185 9.37 25.14 0.15
N GLY A 186 8.31 25.37 0.92
CA GLY A 186 7.02 24.71 0.76
C GLY A 186 6.98 23.30 1.37
N LYS A 187 6.18 22.43 0.77
CA LYS A 187 6.00 21.03 1.20
C LYS A 187 7.06 20.14 0.56
N HIS A 188 7.65 19.27 1.38
CA HIS A 188 8.58 18.23 0.95
C HIS A 188 7.93 16.85 1.09
N ARG A 189 8.20 15.94 0.15
CA ARG A 189 7.77 14.54 0.21
C ARG A 189 8.75 13.74 1.05
N TYR A 190 8.23 13.02 2.05
CA TYR A 190 9.00 12.07 2.83
C TYR A 190 8.52 10.66 2.48
N VAL A 191 9.37 9.92 1.77
CA VAL A 191 9.00 8.66 1.12
C VAL A 191 9.67 7.51 1.85
N PHE A 192 8.87 6.63 2.43
CA PHE A 192 9.30 5.36 2.99
C PHE A 192 9.22 4.26 1.93
N LEU A 193 10.28 3.49 1.80
CA LEU A 193 10.39 2.38 0.87
C LEU A 193 10.86 1.13 1.61
N LEU A 194 10.16 0.02 1.39
CA LEU A 194 10.54 -1.29 1.92
C LEU A 194 10.96 -2.22 0.79
N PHE A 195 12.22 -2.65 0.79
CA PHE A 195 12.78 -3.57 -0.16
C PHE A 195 13.01 -4.95 0.47
N ARG A 196 12.76 -6.03 -0.27
CA ARG A 196 13.37 -7.33 -0.03
C ARG A 196 14.79 -7.28 -0.56
N GLN A 197 15.77 -7.59 0.29
CA GLN A 197 17.17 -7.56 -0.08
C GLN A 197 17.50 -8.68 -1.05
N ASP A 198 18.43 -8.40 -1.95
CA ASP A 198 19.09 -9.41 -2.77
C ASP A 198 19.77 -10.47 -1.88
N PRO A 199 19.36 -11.75 -1.94
CA PRO A 199 19.93 -12.80 -1.10
C PRO A 199 21.41 -13.10 -1.40
N SER A 200 21.90 -12.69 -2.58
CA SER A 200 23.32 -12.83 -2.96
C SER A 200 24.21 -11.78 -2.29
N VAL A 201 23.62 -10.72 -1.74
CA VAL A 201 24.35 -9.61 -1.12
C VAL A 201 24.41 -9.79 0.38
N SER A 202 25.62 -9.88 0.91
CA SER A 202 25.86 -10.03 2.35
C SER A 202 25.95 -8.70 3.09
N LYS A 203 26.26 -7.59 2.40
CA LYS A 203 26.47 -6.29 3.04
C LYS A 203 26.16 -5.14 2.08
N PHE A 204 25.35 -4.20 2.57
CA PHE A 204 25.09 -2.92 1.92
C PHE A 204 26.11 -1.87 2.40
N GLU A 205 26.53 -0.99 1.49
CA GLU A 205 27.40 0.14 1.78
C GLU A 205 26.57 1.33 2.29
N THR A 206 27.03 1.94 3.37
CA THR A 206 26.49 3.22 3.83
C THR A 206 26.75 4.30 2.78
N PRO A 207 25.74 5.12 2.40
CA PRO A 207 25.99 6.31 1.60
C PRO A 207 27.06 7.19 2.23
N LYS A 208 27.89 7.85 1.41
CA LYS A 208 28.99 8.68 1.94
C LYS A 208 28.48 9.86 2.76
N ASP A 209 27.36 10.43 2.31
CA ASP A 209 26.70 11.58 2.92
C ASP A 209 25.18 11.48 2.69
N ARG A 210 24.42 12.29 3.43
CA ARG A 210 22.96 12.40 3.30
C ARG A 210 22.50 13.13 2.03
N PRO A 211 23.02 14.34 1.69
CA PRO A 211 22.64 15.01 0.45
C PRO A 211 23.11 14.23 -0.77
N ASN A 212 22.23 14.09 -1.76
CA ASN A 212 22.46 13.33 -3.00
C ASN A 212 22.95 11.89 -2.73
N TRP A 213 22.66 11.34 -1.55
CA TRP A 213 23.19 10.04 -1.10
C TRP A 213 24.73 9.93 -1.19
N GLY A 214 25.44 11.07 -1.12
CA GLY A 214 26.90 11.14 -1.22
C GLY A 214 27.47 10.91 -2.61
N THR A 215 26.63 10.96 -3.66
CA THR A 215 27.06 10.84 -5.06
C THR A 215 27.49 12.19 -5.65
N GLY A 216 27.06 13.30 -5.05
CA GLY A 216 27.26 14.65 -5.57
C GLY A 216 26.48 14.95 -6.86
N THR A 217 25.64 14.02 -7.33
CA THR A 217 24.83 14.17 -8.53
C THR A 217 23.37 14.43 -8.13
N PRO A 218 22.75 15.55 -8.55
CA PRO A 218 21.33 15.78 -8.33
C PRO A 218 20.48 14.66 -8.93
N SER A 219 19.39 14.30 -8.24
CA SER A 219 18.47 13.22 -8.59
C SER A 219 19.08 11.81 -8.57
N SER A 220 20.29 11.67 -8.02
CA SER A 220 20.85 10.37 -7.64
C SER A 220 20.50 10.09 -6.18
N GLY A 221 19.82 8.97 -5.94
CA GLY A 221 19.36 8.61 -4.61
C GLY A 221 19.06 7.14 -4.44
N VAL A 222 17.86 6.80 -3.95
CA VAL A 222 17.53 5.42 -3.57
C VAL A 222 17.65 4.45 -4.75
N ARG A 223 17.23 4.88 -5.95
CA ARG A 223 17.31 4.07 -7.18
C ARG A 223 18.74 3.63 -7.49
N ASP A 224 19.69 4.55 -7.46
CA ASP A 224 21.09 4.27 -7.80
C ASP A 224 21.77 3.48 -6.70
N TRP A 225 21.45 3.80 -5.44
CA TRP A 225 21.99 3.09 -4.29
C TRP A 225 21.57 1.62 -4.26
N ILE A 226 20.28 1.31 -4.52
CA ILE A 226 19.81 -0.07 -4.62
C ILE A 226 20.45 -0.79 -5.81
N LYS A 227 20.49 -0.17 -7.01
CA LYS A 227 21.15 -0.77 -8.18
C LYS A 227 22.61 -1.13 -7.94
N LYS A 228 23.32 -0.31 -7.15
CA LYS A 228 24.72 -0.55 -6.80
C LYS A 228 24.88 -1.65 -5.75
N ASN A 229 24.07 -1.63 -4.69
CA ASN A 229 24.27 -2.47 -3.50
C ASN A 229 23.53 -3.79 -3.54
N GLY A 230 22.41 -3.87 -4.27
CA GLY A 230 21.55 -5.04 -4.32
C GLY A 230 20.68 -5.00 -5.57
N PRO A 231 21.24 -5.29 -6.75
CA PRO A 231 20.55 -5.12 -8.03
C PRO A 231 19.29 -5.98 -8.16
N GLU A 232 19.24 -7.13 -7.49
CA GLU A 232 18.06 -8.02 -7.47
C GLU A 232 17.10 -7.72 -6.30
N SER A 233 17.33 -6.62 -5.55
CA SER A 233 16.42 -6.22 -4.47
C SER A 233 15.07 -5.79 -5.04
N LYS A 234 13.99 -6.27 -4.44
CA LYS A 234 12.62 -6.02 -4.93
C LYS A 234 11.89 -5.05 -4.01
N LEU A 235 11.28 -4.01 -4.56
CA LEU A 235 10.43 -3.07 -3.82
C LEU A 235 9.09 -3.73 -3.49
N LEU A 236 8.69 -3.71 -2.22
CA LEU A 236 7.49 -4.39 -1.73
C LEU A 236 6.33 -3.44 -1.48
N GLY A 237 6.64 -2.28 -0.91
CA GLY A 237 5.66 -1.30 -0.50
C GLY A 237 6.29 0.07 -0.32
N VAL A 238 5.47 1.09 -0.56
CA VAL A 238 5.83 2.48 -0.41
C VAL A 238 4.72 3.19 0.36
N ASN A 239 5.09 4.08 1.27
CA ASN A 239 4.16 5.02 1.85
C ASN A 239 4.87 6.36 2.02
N PHE A 240 4.14 7.46 2.01
CA PHE A 240 4.74 8.79 2.06
C PHE A 240 3.78 9.80 2.67
N PHE A 241 4.35 10.87 3.20
CA PHE A 241 3.63 12.04 3.69
C PHE A 241 4.35 13.31 3.26
N TYR A 242 3.70 14.45 3.49
CA TYR A 242 4.31 15.76 3.33
C TYR A 242 4.61 16.38 4.69
N ALA A 243 5.72 17.10 4.78
CA ALA A 243 5.95 18.05 5.86
C ALA A 243 6.38 19.40 5.28
N GLN A 244 6.06 20.48 6.01
CA GLN A 244 6.46 21.84 5.67
C GLN A 244 6.85 22.58 6.94
N ASN A 245 7.72 23.58 6.79
CA ASN A 245 8.02 24.50 7.88
C ASN A 245 6.80 25.40 8.16
N ASP A 246 6.60 25.82 9.41
CA ASP A 246 5.55 26.78 9.73
C ASP A 246 5.87 28.18 9.18
N THR A 247 7.16 28.49 9.00
CA THR A 247 7.62 29.76 8.43
C THR A 247 7.69 29.66 6.90
N GLN A 248 6.64 30.14 6.24
CA GLN A 248 6.53 30.18 4.76
C GLN A 248 6.60 31.59 4.16
N GLU A 249 6.63 32.64 4.99
CA GLU A 249 6.67 34.06 4.58
C GLU A 249 7.86 34.83 5.17
#